data_AF-A0A6D0IE02-F1
#
_entry.id   AF-A0A6D0IE02-F1
#
_cell.length_a   1.000
_cell.length_b   1.000
_cell.length_c   1.000
_cell.angle_alpha   90.00
_cell.angle_beta   90.00
_cell.angle_gamma   90.00
#
_symmetry.space_group_name_H-M   'P 1'
#
loop_
_entity.id
_entity.type
_entity.pdbx_description
1 polymer ?
#
loop_
_entity_poly.entity_id
_entity_poly.type
_entity_poly.pdbx_seq_one_letter_code
_entity_poly.pdbx_strand_id
1 'polypeptide(L)' 'MKYIGAHVSAAGGLANAAIRAAEIDATAFALFTKNQRQWRAAPLTTQTIDEFKA' A
#
# COMPACT_ATOMS: atom_id res chain seq x y z
N MET A 1 -4.12 20.07 9.40
CA MET A 1 -3.93 18.69 9.88
C MET A 1 -2.54 18.24 9.44
N LYS A 2 -1.76 17.55 10.29
CA LYS A 2 -0.43 17.05 9.91
C LYS A 2 -0.53 15.60 9.47
N TYR A 3 0.07 15.28 8.33
CA TYR A 3 0.16 13.93 7.79
C TYR A 3 1.49 13.31 8.21
N ILE A 4 1.44 12.19 8.92
CA ILE A 4 2.61 11.49 9.41
C ILE A 4 2.42 9.98 9.28
N GLY A 5 3.49 9.30 8.89
CA GLY A 5 3.59 7.84 8.97
C GLY A 5 4.81 7.32 8.25
N ALA A 6 4.78 6.02 7.95
CA ALA A 6 5.95 5.26 7.53
C ALA A 6 5.83 4.72 6.10
N HIS A 7 6.96 4.27 5.57
CA HIS A 7 6.94 3.38 4.42
C HIS A 7 6.58 1.97 4.90
N VAL A 8 5.43 1.46 4.45
CA VAL A 8 4.85 0.19 4.89
C VAL A 8 4.85 -0.83 3.75
N SER A 9 4.96 -2.11 4.11
CA SER A 9 4.99 -3.18 3.13
C SER A 9 3.60 -3.45 2.56
N ALA A 10 3.50 -3.63 1.24
CA ALA A 10 2.31 -4.13 0.54
C ALA A 10 2.40 -5.64 0.23
N ALA A 11 3.33 -6.36 0.88
CA ALA A 11 3.46 -7.80 0.70
C ALA A 11 2.16 -8.52 1.08
N GLY A 12 1.72 -9.42 0.19
CA GLY A 12 0.45 -10.15 0.33
C GLY A 12 -0.78 -9.41 -0.20
N GLY A 13 -0.64 -8.18 -0.72
CA GLY A 13 -1.74 -7.41 -1.30
C GLY A 13 -1.61 -5.91 -1.04
N LEU A 14 -2.09 -5.09 -1.98
CA LEU A 14 -2.00 -3.63 -1.91
C LEU A 14 -2.71 -3.06 -0.67
N ALA A 15 -3.89 -3.56 -0.33
CA ALA A 15 -4.69 -3.13 0.82
C ALA A 15 -3.98 -3.30 2.17
N ASN A 16 -3.07 -4.28 2.28
CA ASN A 16 -2.31 -4.50 3.51
C ASN A 16 -1.46 -3.30 3.92
N ALA A 17 -1.03 -2.47 2.96
CA ALA A 17 -0.30 -1.25 3.27
C ALA A 17 -1.15 -0.28 4.11
N ALA A 18 -2.41 -0.07 3.72
CA ALA A 18 -3.34 0.79 4.44
C ALA A 18 -3.67 0.24 5.83
N ILE A 19 -3.93 -1.07 5.93
CA ILE A 19 -4.18 -1.75 7.21
C ILE A 19 -2.99 -1.58 8.17
N ARG A 20 -1.77 -1.85 7.70
CA ARG A 20 -0.54 -1.72 8.50
C ARG A 20 -0.26 -0.28 8.91
N ALA A 21 -0.61 0.71 8.08
CA ALA A 21 -0.51 2.11 8.44
C ALA A 21 -1.49 2.48 9.56
N ALA A 22 -2.72 1.95 9.50
CA ALA A 22 -3.71 2.13 10.56
C ALA A 22 -3.28 1.46 11.88
N GLU A 23 -2.66 0.26 11.82
CA GLU A 23 -2.14 -0.46 12.99
C GLU A 23 -1.06 0.32 13.77
N ILE A 24 -0.39 1.29 13.14
CA ILE A 24 0.63 2.15 13.78
C ILE A 24 0.14 3.59 14.03
N ASP A 25 -1.18 3.80 13.99
CA ASP A 25 -1.82 5.13 14.17
C ASP A 25 -1.29 6.21 13.20
N ALA A 26 -0.88 5.82 11.99
CA ALA A 26 -0.40 6.75 10.98
C ALA A 26 -1.56 7.47 10.26
N THR A 27 -1.35 8.75 9.96
CA THR A 27 -2.30 9.56 9.17
C THR A 27 -1.90 9.67 7.69
N ALA A 28 -0.73 9.16 7.31
CA ALA A 28 -0.28 8.98 5.93
C ALA A 28 0.70 7.81 5.83
N PHE A 29 0.90 7.25 4.63
CA PHE A 29 1.84 6.15 4.43
C PHE A 29 2.40 6.17 3.01
N ALA A 30 3.51 5.45 2.83
CA ALA A 30 4.11 5.20 1.52
C ALA A 30 4.28 3.69 1.29
N LEU A 31 4.27 3.27 0.03
CA LEU A 31 4.43 1.87 -0.36
C LEU A 31 5.10 1.77 -1.74
N PHE A 32 5.62 0.59 -2.08
CA PHE A 32 6.04 0.30 -3.45
C PHE A 32 4.87 -0.24 -4.28
N THR A 33 4.73 0.26 -5.52
CA THR A 33 3.69 -0.20 -6.47
C THR A 33 4.00 -1.56 -7.10
N LYS A 34 5.20 -2.10 -6.87
CA LYS A 34 5.67 -3.42 -7.30
C LYS A 34 6.79 -3.93 -6.40
N ASN A 35 7.24 -5.17 -6.61
CA ASN A 35 8.47 -5.66 -5.98
C ASN A 35 9.66 -4.74 -6.36
N GLN A 36 10.28 -4.13 -5.35
CA GLN A 36 11.38 -3.18 -5.52
C GLN A 36 12.66 -3.82 -6.07
N ARG A 37 12.79 -5.14 -5.96
CA ARG A 37 13.97 -5.91 -6.43
C ARG A 37 13.86 -6.37 -7.88
N GLN A 38 12.74 -6.11 -8.56
CA GLN A 38 12.46 -6.61 -9.91
C GLN A 38 12.01 -5.48 -10.83
N TRP A 39 12.27 -5.62 -12.14
CA TRP A 39 11.84 -4.63 -13.14
C TRP A 39 10.39 -4.85 -13.61
N ARG A 40 9.96 -6.12 -13.72
CA ARG A 40 8.63 -6.48 -14.18
C ARG A 40 7.59 -6.37 -13.04
N ALA A 41 6.40 -5.87 -13.37
CA ALA A 41 5.24 -5.86 -12.49
C ALA A 41 4.05 -6.51 -13.18
N ALA A 42 3.21 -7.20 -12.41
CA ALA A 42 1.89 -7.59 -12.89
C ALA A 42 1.00 -6.34 -12.98
N PRO A 43 0.11 -6.24 -13.98
CA PRO A 43 -0.90 -5.19 -14.02
C PRO A 43 -1.82 -5.27 -12.79
N LEU A 44 -2.26 -4.11 -12.30
CA LEU A 44 -3.32 -4.05 -11.30
C LEU A 44 -4.65 -4.45 -11.94
N THR A 45 -5.39 -5.34 -11.28
CA THR A 45 -6.75 -5.70 -11.70
C THR A 45 -7.73 -4.63 -11.23
N THR A 46 -8.86 -4.49 -11.93
CA THR A 46 -9.95 -3.60 -11.49
C THR A 46 -10.39 -3.94 -10.07
N GLN A 47 -10.49 -5.23 -9.74
CA GLN A 47 -10.81 -5.70 -8.38
C GLN A 47 -9.85 -5.15 -7.33
N THR A 48 -8.54 -5.26 -7.54
CA THR A 48 -7.53 -4.75 -6.59
C THR A 48 -7.59 -3.22 -6.45
N ILE A 49 -7.91 -2.51 -7.54
CA ILE A 49 -8.06 -1.04 -7.51
C ILE A 49 -9.29 -0.65 -6.69
N ASP A 50 -10.41 -1.35 -6.88
CA ASP A 50 -11.66 -1.08 -6.19
C ASP A 50 -11.53 -1.40 -4.69
N GLU A 51 -10.92 -2.55 -4.36
CA GLU A 51 -10.64 -2.94 -2.96
C GLU A 51 -9.74 -1.94 -2.24
N PHE A 52 -8.79 -1.29 -2.93
CA PHE A 52 -7.91 -0.30 -2.31
C PHE A 52 -8.57 1.08 -2.11
N LYS A 53 -9.61 1.40 -2.90
CA LYS A 53 -10.32 2.69 -2.82
C LYS A 53 -11.46 2.70 -1.81
N ALA A 54 -12.04 1.54 -1.50
CA ALA A 54 -13.14 1.37 -0.57
C ALA A 54 -12.71 1.66 0.88
#